data_AF-A0A512BTN6-F1
#
_entry.id   AF-A0A512BTN6-F1
#
_cell.length_a   1.000
_cell.length_b   1.000
_cell.length_c   1.000
_cell.angle_alpha   90.00
_cell.angle_beta   90.00
_cell.angle_gamma   90.00
#
_symmetry.space_group_name_H-M   'P 1'
#
loop_
_entity.id
_entity.type
_entity.pdbx_description
1 polymer ?
#
loop_
_entity_poly.entity_id
_entity_poly.type
_entity_poly.pdbx_seq_one_letter_code
_entity_poly.pdbx_strand_id
1 'polypeptide(L)'
;MSITRRFLLAPSLARLLEQERGGRHILEGYFPDRHGRSLHVRVEEGIGSLILVAAGPGESVEAAAAVPLAQAEALLDLAASGLAYQRIDLDLGTRTASISRIMAPGGCCHVNSGLTATV
;
A
#
# COMPACT_ATOMS: atom_id res chain seq x y z
N MET A 1 3.29 -3.11 -21.99
CA MET A 1 3.15 -4.22 -21.02
C MET A 1 4.26 -4.10 -19.99
N SER A 2 3.98 -3.56 -18.80
CA SER A 2 4.91 -3.59 -17.67
C SER A 2 4.79 -4.96 -16.99
N ILE A 3 5.88 -5.74 -17.03
CA ILE A 3 5.92 -7.01 -16.30
C ILE A 3 6.34 -6.68 -14.88
N THR A 4 5.38 -6.74 -13.96
CA THR A 4 5.63 -6.59 -12.53
C THR A 4 5.92 -7.96 -11.93
N ARG A 5 7.05 -8.14 -11.24
CA ARG A 5 7.41 -9.41 -10.58
C ARG A 5 7.35 -9.27 -9.07
N ARG A 6 6.71 -10.24 -8.42
CA ARG A 6 6.61 -10.28 -6.95
C ARG A 6 7.48 -11.39 -6.36
N PHE A 7 8.33 -11.03 -5.41
CA PHE A 7 9.25 -11.95 -4.73
C PHE A 7 9.12 -11.84 -3.22
N LEU A 8 9.32 -12.96 -2.52
CA LEU A 8 9.51 -12.94 -1.08
C LEU A 8 10.95 -12.56 -0.78
N LEU A 9 11.16 -11.73 0.24
CA LEU A 9 12.49 -11.35 0.70
C LEU A 9 12.92 -12.15 1.92
N ALA A 10 14.21 -12.46 1.98
CA ALA A 10 14.81 -13.06 3.16
C ALA A 10 14.67 -12.10 4.38
N PRO A 11 14.29 -12.60 5.57
CA PRO A 11 14.08 -11.75 6.74
C PRO A 11 15.31 -10.93 7.16
N SER A 12 16.52 -11.47 6.94
CA SER A 12 17.79 -10.77 7.21
C SER A 12 17.97 -9.55 6.32
N LEU A 13 17.67 -9.66 5.03
CA LEU A 13 17.75 -8.56 4.08
C LEU A 13 16.70 -7.49 4.37
N ALA A 14 15.47 -7.88 4.75
CA ALA A 14 14.44 -6.94 5.16
C ALA A 14 14.89 -6.08 6.36
N ARG A 15 15.43 -6.70 7.42
CA ARG A 15 15.96 -5.99 8.59
C ARG A 15 17.11 -5.04 8.24
N LEU A 16 18.01 -5.47 7.35
CA LEU A 16 19.12 -4.62 6.90
C LEU A 16 18.60 -3.37 6.18
N LEU A 17 17.64 -3.54 5.27
CA LEU A 17 17.08 -2.43 4.51
C LEU A 17 16.34 -1.42 5.37
N GLU A 18 15.61 -1.90 6.38
CA GLU A 18 14.96 -1.04 7.36
C GLU A 18 15.96 -0.19 8.15
N GLN A 19 17.05 -0.81 8.60
CA GLN A 19 18.09 -0.11 9.36
C GLN A 19 18.79 0.96 8.53
N GLU A 20 19.07 0.67 7.26
CA GLU A 20 19.91 1.53 6.42
C GLU A 20 19.14 2.63 5.69
N ARG A 21 17.90 2.36 5.25
CA ARG A 21 17.15 3.26 4.36
C ARG A 21 15.97 3.95 5.05
N GLY A 22 15.52 3.40 6.18
CA GLY A 22 14.19 3.70 6.68
C GLY A 22 13.11 3.30 5.65
N GLY A 23 11.86 3.58 5.96
CA GLY A 23 10.76 3.29 5.05
C GLY A 23 9.53 4.09 5.43
N ARG A 24 8.73 4.43 4.43
CA ARG A 24 7.54 5.25 4.61
C ARG A 24 6.43 4.41 5.24
N HIS A 25 5.75 4.98 6.23
CA HIS A 25 4.59 4.34 6.82
C HIS A 25 3.36 4.64 5.97
N ILE A 26 2.73 3.58 5.52
CA ILE A 26 1.52 3.65 4.73
C ILE A 26 0.41 2.94 5.50
N LEU A 27 -0.69 3.67 5.68
CA LEU A 27 -1.92 3.16 6.24
C LEU A 27 -3.01 3.24 5.19
N GLU A 28 -3.62 2.10 4.88
CA GLU A 28 -4.71 2.01 3.92
C GLU A 28 -5.98 1.51 4.58
N GLY A 29 -7.12 2.05 4.18
CA GLY A 29 -8.45 1.62 4.57
C GLY A 29 -9.28 1.34 3.33
N TYR A 30 -9.83 0.13 3.22
CA TYR A 30 -10.59 -0.30 2.06
C TYR A 30 -12.09 -0.26 2.36
N PHE A 31 -12.84 0.33 1.45
CA PHE A 31 -14.30 0.35 1.48
C PHE A 31 -14.86 -0.84 0.69
N PRO A 32 -16.09 -1.30 0.99
CA PRO A 32 -16.71 -2.38 0.24
C PRO A 32 -16.83 -2.04 -1.24
N ASP A 33 -16.41 -2.97 -2.10
CA ASP A 33 -16.50 -2.80 -3.55
C ASP A 33 -17.94 -2.55 -4.00
N ARG A 34 -18.15 -1.52 -4.82
CA ARG A 34 -19.45 -1.23 -5.43
C ARG A 34 -19.30 -1.21 -6.93
N HIS A 35 -20.06 -2.07 -7.61
CA HIS A 35 -20.18 -2.09 -9.08
C HIS A 35 -18.84 -2.21 -9.84
N GLY A 36 -17.92 -3.05 -9.35
CA GLY A 36 -16.61 -3.27 -10.02
C GLY A 36 -15.63 -2.11 -9.85
N ARG A 37 -15.85 -1.24 -8.86
CA ARG A 37 -14.92 -0.20 -8.43
C ARG A 37 -14.56 -0.43 -6.98
N SER A 38 -13.26 -0.34 -6.68
CA SER A 38 -12.76 -0.34 -5.32
C SER A 38 -12.37 1.08 -4.93
N LEU A 39 -12.72 1.45 -3.71
CA LEU A 39 -12.36 2.73 -3.13
C LEU A 39 -11.54 2.44 -1.88
N HIS A 40 -10.42 3.12 -1.72
CA HIS A 40 -9.62 3.04 -0.51
C HIS A 40 -9.04 4.40 -0.15
N VAL A 41 -8.91 4.64 1.14
CA VAL A 41 -8.16 5.78 1.68
C VAL A 41 -6.74 5.32 1.95
N ARG A 42 -5.76 6.17 1.64
CA ARG A 42 -4.34 5.97 1.95
C ARG A 42 -3.84 7.18 2.72
N VAL A 43 -3.15 6.95 3.82
CA VAL A 43 -2.34 7.95 4.53
C VAL A 43 -0.89 7.52 4.42
N GLU A 44 -0.07 8.36 3.81
CA GLU A 44 1.37 8.16 3.66
C GLU A 44 2.10 9.38 4.20
N GLU A 45 2.94 9.21 5.22
CA GLU A 45 3.75 10.29 5.81
C GLU A 45 2.92 11.56 6.17
N GLY A 46 1.69 11.37 6.64
CA GLY A 46 0.77 12.46 7.00
C GLY A 46 0.01 13.10 5.83
N ILE A 47 0.14 12.55 4.62
CA ILE A 47 -0.61 12.98 3.43
C ILE A 47 -1.78 12.02 3.21
N GLY A 48 -3.00 12.56 3.27
CA GLY A 48 -4.22 11.82 2.98
C GLY A 48 -4.54 11.80 1.48
N SER A 49 -4.89 10.62 0.98
CA SER A 49 -5.35 10.43 -0.41
C SER A 49 -6.54 9.49 -0.43
N LEU A 50 -7.54 9.81 -1.24
CA LEU A 50 -8.66 8.93 -1.56
C LEU A 50 -8.46 8.38 -2.96
N ILE A 51 -8.38 7.07 -3.07
CA ILE A 51 -8.00 6.37 -4.30
C ILE A 51 -9.18 5.53 -4.78
N LEU A 52 -9.63 5.82 -5.99
CA LEU A 52 -10.63 5.05 -6.71
C LEU A 52 -9.93 4.19 -7.76
N VAL A 53 -10.14 2.88 -7.70
CA VAL A 53 -9.72 1.95 -8.74
C VAL A 53 -10.96 1.44 -9.45
N ALA A 54 -11.04 1.69 -10.75
CA ALA A 54 -12.15 1.23 -11.58
C ALA A 54 -11.62 0.27 -12.66
N ALA A 55 -12.37 -0.82 -12.93
CA ALA A 55 -12.07 -1.67 -14.06
C ALA A 55 -12.26 -0.88 -15.37
N GLY A 56 -11.18 -0.70 -16.13
CA GLY A 56 -11.19 -0.15 -17.48
C GLY A 56 -11.06 -1.24 -18.55
N PRO A 57 -11.28 -0.92 -19.83
CA PRO A 57 -11.04 -1.86 -20.92
C PRO A 57 -9.53 -2.15 -21.05
N GLY A 58 -9.07 -3.22 -20.40
CA GLY A 58 -7.71 -3.76 -20.51
C GLY A 58 -6.83 -3.57 -19.27
N GLU A 59 -6.99 -2.47 -18.53
CA GLU A 59 -6.24 -2.18 -17.30
C GLU A 59 -7.12 -1.43 -16.29
N SER A 60 -6.89 -1.67 -15.00
CA SER A 60 -7.55 -0.93 -13.92
C SER A 60 -7.07 0.53 -13.93
N VAL A 61 -7.99 1.48 -13.91
CA VAL A 61 -7.67 2.90 -13.84
C VAL A 61 -7.69 3.32 -12.38
N GLU A 62 -6.54 3.80 -11.88
CA GLU A 62 -6.39 4.38 -10.54
C GLU A 62 -6.49 5.90 -10.62
N ALA A 63 -7.40 6.48 -9.85
CA ALA A 63 -7.57 7.93 -9.71
C ALA A 63 -7.40 8.31 -8.23
N ALA A 64 -6.39 9.12 -7.94
CA ALA A 64 -6.10 9.61 -6.60
C ALA A 64 -6.54 11.07 -6.44
N ALA A 65 -7.25 11.36 -5.34
CA ALA A 65 -7.61 12.70 -4.93
C ALA A 65 -6.98 13.01 -3.57
N ALA A 66 -6.27 14.14 -3.48
CA ALA A 66 -5.74 14.61 -2.21
C ALA A 66 -6.89 15.00 -1.27
N VAL A 67 -6.81 14.55 -0.02
CA VAL A 67 -7.78 14.88 1.03
C VAL A 67 -7.05 15.36 2.29
N PRO A 68 -7.63 16.31 3.04
CA PRO A 68 -7.08 16.73 4.33
C PRO A 68 -6.83 15.53 5.25
N LEU A 69 -5.71 15.56 6.00
CA LEU A 69 -5.32 14.45 6.89
C LEU A 69 -6.44 14.06 7.85
N ALA A 70 -7.07 15.03 8.51
CA ALA A 70 -8.18 14.77 9.45
C ALA A 70 -9.37 14.04 8.79
N GLN A 71 -9.63 14.29 7.51
CA GLN A 71 -10.68 13.56 6.78
C GLN A 71 -10.22 12.15 6.42
N ALA A 72 -8.95 11.98 6.04
CA ALA A 72 -8.40 10.66 5.75
C ALA A 72 -8.39 9.76 7.00
N GLU A 73 -8.02 10.29 8.15
CA GLU A 73 -8.07 9.60 9.45
C GLU A 73 -9.50 9.19 9.81
N ALA A 74 -10.48 10.10 9.68
CA ALA A 74 -11.88 9.75 9.91
C ALA A 74 -12.40 8.67 8.93
N LEU A 75 -11.93 8.68 7.69
CA LEU A 75 -12.27 7.66 6.69
C LEU A 75 -11.62 6.31 7.00
N LEU A 76 -10.42 6.30 7.60
CA LEU A 76 -9.75 5.07 8.04
C LEU A 76 -10.55 4.39 9.16
N ASP A 77 -11.10 5.16 10.10
CA ASP A 77 -11.94 4.62 11.18
C ASP A 77 -13.26 4.00 10.67
N LEU A 78 -13.74 4.44 9.51
CA LEU A 78 -14.95 3.94 8.85
C LEU A 78 -14.68 2.81 7.85
N ALA A 79 -13.42 2.51 7.55
CA ALA A 79 -13.06 1.49 6.57
C ALA A 79 -13.46 0.09 7.07
N ALA A 80 -13.90 -0.76 6.15
CA ALA A 80 -14.31 -2.13 6.50
C ALA A 80 -13.10 -3.03 6.83
N SER A 81 -11.93 -2.68 6.29
CA SER A 81 -10.67 -3.36 6.54
C SER A 81 -9.51 -2.38 6.36
N GLY A 82 -8.43 -2.58 7.11
CA GLY A 82 -7.23 -1.76 7.00
C GLY A 82 -5.96 -2.56 6.74
N LEU A 83 -4.92 -1.89 6.27
CA LEU A 83 -3.57 -2.43 6.13
C LEU A 83 -2.55 -1.37 6.51
N ALA A 84 -1.72 -1.67 7.51
CA ALA A 84 -0.55 -0.88 7.84
C ALA A 84 0.69 -1.60 7.33
N TYR A 85 1.48 -0.92 6.50
CA TYR A 85 2.73 -1.44 5.99
C TYR A 85 3.78 -0.35 5.85
N GLN A 86 5.03 -0.78 5.84
CA GLN A 86 6.16 0.07 5.54
C GLN A 86 6.59 -0.17 4.10
N ARG A 87 6.81 0.90 3.33
CA ARG A 87 7.31 0.83 1.94
C ARG A 87 8.69 1.46 1.82
N ILE A 88 9.60 0.70 1.21
CA ILE A 88 10.95 1.14 0.85
C ILE A 88 11.05 1.08 -0.68
N ASP A 89 11.30 2.23 -1.31
CA ASP A 89 11.56 2.29 -2.75
C ASP A 89 13.06 2.20 -2.99
N LEU A 90 13.44 1.32 -3.92
CA LEU A 90 14.81 1.09 -4.33
C LEU A 90 14.95 1.42 -5.81
N ASP A 91 15.91 2.27 -6.12
CA ASP A 91 16.36 2.49 -7.48
C ASP A 91 17.45 1.45 -7.83
N LEU A 92 17.18 0.61 -8.82
CA LEU A 92 18.10 -0.40 -9.37
C LEU A 92 18.71 0.07 -10.71
N GLY A 93 18.67 1.38 -10.98
CA GLY A 93 19.20 2.03 -12.17
C GLY A 93 18.25 1.97 -13.35
N THR A 94 18.09 0.77 -13.94
CA THR A 94 17.16 0.58 -15.08
C THR A 94 15.76 0.15 -14.66
N ARG A 95 15.57 -0.11 -13.36
CA ARG A 95 14.32 -0.59 -12.78
C ARG A 95 14.13 0.02 -11.41
N THR A 96 12.88 0.22 -11.03
CA THR A 96 12.48 0.57 -9.68
C THR A 96 11.94 -0.67 -9.00
N ALA A 97 12.34 -0.93 -7.76
CA ALA A 97 11.75 -1.97 -6.93
C ALA A 97 11.10 -1.31 -5.71
N SER A 98 9.95 -1.82 -5.30
CA SER A 98 9.32 -1.44 -4.03
C SER A 98 9.26 -2.64 -3.11
N ILE A 99 9.67 -2.44 -1.87
CA ILE A 99 9.64 -3.45 -0.82
C ILE A 99 8.56 -3.04 0.16
N SER A 100 7.57 -3.90 0.36
CA SER A 100 6.49 -3.65 1.32
C SER A 100 6.55 -4.67 2.46
N ARG A 101 6.66 -4.16 3.68
CA ARG A 101 6.57 -4.94 4.92
C ARG A 101 5.24 -4.68 5.60
N ILE A 102 4.42 -5.72 5.70
CA ILE A 102 3.16 -5.66 6.45
C ILE A 102 3.48 -5.59 7.94
N MET A 103 3.07 -4.50 8.59
CA MET A 103 3.29 -4.22 10.02
C MET A 103 2.10 -4.68 10.85
N ALA A 104 0.89 -4.37 10.41
CA ALA A 104 -0.34 -4.89 10.98
C ALA A 104 -1.42 -4.95 9.87
N PRO A 105 -2.13 -6.07 9.69
CA PRO A 105 -3.45 -5.99 9.08
C PRO A 105 -4.32 -5.12 10.01
N GLY A 106 -4.79 -3.98 9.53
CA GLY A 106 -5.55 -3.04 10.34
C GLY A 106 -6.85 -3.67 10.84
N GLY A 107 -7.08 -3.61 12.15
CA GLY A 107 -8.37 -3.79 12.85
C GLY A 107 -9.05 -5.17 12.82
N CYS A 108 -8.99 -5.91 11.73
CA CYS A 108 -9.67 -7.20 11.60
C CYS A 108 -8.68 -8.31 11.26
N CYS A 109 -8.33 -9.04 12.30
CA CYS A 109 -7.45 -10.21 12.38
C CYS A 109 -7.53 -11.16 11.16
N HIS A 110 -6.56 -11.05 10.24
CA HIS A 110 -5.98 -12.21 9.55
C HIS A 110 -4.49 -11.94 9.31
N VAL A 111 -3.65 -12.43 10.22
CA VAL A 111 -2.20 -12.28 10.14
C VAL A 111 -1.67 -13.29 9.13
N ASN A 112 -1.29 -12.81 7.94
CA ASN A 112 -0.32 -13.51 7.11
C ASN A 112 0.84 -12.55 6.85
N SER A 113 1.83 -12.59 7.73
CA SER A 113 3.06 -11.82 7.64
C SER A 113 3.92 -12.33 6.48
N GLY A 114 3.63 -11.83 5.28
CA GLY A 114 4.39 -12.08 4.05
C GLY A 114 4.97 -10.78 3.50
N LEU A 115 6.30 -10.65 3.53
CA LEU A 115 7.03 -9.53 2.93
C LEU A 115 7.04 -9.71 1.40
N THR A 116 6.47 -8.76 0.65
CA THR A 116 6.38 -8.86 -0.81
C THR A 116 7.17 -7.72 -1.45
N ALA A 117 8.21 -8.07 -2.20
CA ALA A 117 8.92 -7.16 -3.09
C ALA A 117 8.24 -7.15 -4.45
N THR A 118 8.06 -5.97 -5.04
CA THR A 118 7.49 -5.77 -6.38
C THR A 118 8.56 -5.07 -7.24
N VAL A 119 9.02 -5.73 -8.31
CA VAL A 119 10.11 -5.30 -9.23
C VAL A 119 9.56 -5.09 -10.64
#